data_AF-A0AAW6H8I4-F1
#
_entry.id   AF-A0AAW6H8I4-F1
#
_cell.length_a   1.000
_cell.length_b   1.000
_cell.length_c   1.000
_cell.angle_alpha   90.00
_cell.angle_beta   90.00
_cell.angle_gamma   90.00
#
_symmetry.space_group_name_H-M   'P 1'
#
loop_
_entity.id
_entity.type
_entity.pdbx_description
1 polymer ?
#
loop_
_entity_poly.entity_id
_entity_poly.type
_entity_poly.pdbx_seq_one_letter_code
_entity_poly.pdbx_strand_id
1 'polypeptide(L)'
;MNKRIAALWKFLTYDIWRITEDEVTRTTFSVYNIIKTIYLCINRFTKDRIVNKASALTYSTLLAIVPILAILFAIARGFGFDNLMESQIVNGFGGPTETTEVILQFVNSYLSQTKSGIFIGVGLIML
;
A
#
# COMPACT_ATOMS: atom_id res chain seq x y z
N MET A 1 -2.70 -38.91 -16.09
CA MET A 1 -3.50 -37.68 -15.86
C MET A 1 -2.97 -36.43 -16.60
N ASN A 2 -1.73 -36.42 -17.11
CA ASN A 2 -1.11 -35.21 -17.68
C ASN A 2 -1.42 -34.92 -19.16
N LYS A 3 -1.98 -35.90 -19.91
CA LYS A 3 -2.21 -35.74 -21.36
C LYS A 3 -3.32 -34.73 -21.70
N ARG A 4 -4.38 -34.63 -20.88
CA ARG A 4 -5.48 -33.67 -21.09
C ARG A 4 -5.07 -32.23 -20.78
N ILE A 5 -4.26 -32.03 -19.73
CA ILE A 5 -3.74 -30.72 -19.35
C ILE A 5 -2.76 -30.21 -20.41
N ALA A 6 -1.86 -31.07 -20.90
CA ALA A 6 -0.94 -30.71 -21.98
C ALA A 6 -1.67 -30.40 -23.30
N ALA A 7 -2.74 -31.13 -23.62
CA ALA A 7 -3.58 -30.87 -24.78
C ALA A 7 -4.32 -29.53 -24.66
N LEU A 8 -4.89 -29.23 -23.48
CA LEU A 8 -5.51 -27.93 -23.18
C LEU A 8 -4.50 -26.77 -23.26
N TRP A 9 -3.28 -26.97 -22.77
CA TRP A 9 -2.21 -25.97 -22.84
C TRP A 9 -1.78 -25.70 -24.28
N LYS A 10 -1.62 -26.75 -25.09
CA LYS A 10 -1.35 -26.64 -26.52
C LYS A 10 -2.51 -25.96 -27.26
N PHE A 11 -3.74 -26.26 -26.86
CA PHE A 11 -4.94 -25.65 -27.41
C PHE A 11 -5.00 -24.14 -27.14
N LEU A 12 -4.82 -23.75 -25.87
CA LEU A 12 -4.85 -22.35 -25.44
C LEU A 12 -3.66 -21.51 -25.94
N THR A 13 -2.52 -22.14 -26.25
CA THR A 13 -1.29 -21.42 -26.65
C THR A 13 -1.07 -21.39 -28.16
N TYR A 14 -1.45 -22.44 -28.89
CA TYR A 14 -1.13 -22.60 -30.32
C TYR A 14 -2.37 -22.71 -31.21
N ASP A 15 -3.33 -23.59 -30.87
CA ASP A 15 -4.50 -23.85 -31.73
C ASP A 15 -5.50 -22.68 -31.70
N ILE A 16 -5.70 -22.03 -30.54
CA ILE A 16 -6.61 -20.89 -30.45
C ILE A 16 -6.19 -19.70 -31.34
N TRP A 17 -4.89 -19.58 -31.60
CA TRP A 17 -4.32 -18.54 -32.45
C TRP A 17 -4.34 -18.90 -33.94
N ARG A 18 -4.55 -20.18 -34.28
CA ARG A 18 -4.59 -20.68 -35.66
C ARG A 18 -6.00 -20.72 -36.26
N ILE A 19 -7.03 -20.59 -35.43
CA ILE A 19 -8.43 -20.50 -35.86
C ILE A 19 -8.66 -19.15 -36.55
N THR A 20 -8.95 -19.19 -37.85
CA THR A 20 -9.24 -18.03 -38.72
C THR A 20 -10.76 -17.76 -38.72
N GLU A 21 -11.18 -16.50 -38.87
CA GLU A 21 -12.59 -16.06 -38.83
C GLU A 21 -13.53 -16.86 -39.76
N ASP A 22 -12.98 -17.44 -40.82
CA ASP A 22 -13.73 -18.00 -41.94
C ASP A 22 -14.26 -19.44 -41.69
N GLU A 23 -13.82 -20.10 -40.61
CA GLU A 23 -14.17 -21.50 -40.31
C GLU A 23 -15.25 -21.67 -39.22
N VAL A 24 -15.69 -20.58 -38.55
CA VAL A 24 -16.55 -20.69 -37.35
C VAL A 24 -17.71 -19.70 -37.31
N THR A 25 -18.84 -20.15 -36.78
CA THR A 25 -20.03 -19.33 -36.51
C THR A 25 -19.71 -18.08 -35.65
N ARG A 26 -20.46 -16.99 -35.88
CA ARG A 26 -20.28 -15.68 -35.23
C ARG A 26 -20.24 -15.72 -33.69
N THR A 27 -20.96 -16.67 -33.08
CA THR A 27 -21.00 -16.87 -31.62
C THR A 27 -19.75 -17.57 -31.08
N THR A 28 -19.28 -18.62 -31.76
CA THR A 28 -18.06 -19.34 -31.39
C THR A 28 -16.82 -18.46 -31.54
N PHE A 29 -16.80 -17.57 -32.54
CA PHE A 29 -15.75 -16.58 -32.71
C PHE A 29 -15.65 -15.61 -31.51
N SER A 30 -16.80 -15.12 -31.02
CA SER A 30 -16.84 -14.25 -29.84
C SER A 30 -16.28 -14.93 -28.59
N VAL A 31 -16.58 -16.23 -28.40
CA VAL A 31 -16.05 -17.03 -27.29
C VAL A 31 -14.52 -17.16 -27.39
N TYR A 32 -13.98 -17.43 -28.58
CA TYR A 32 -12.53 -17.50 -28.77
C TYR A 32 -11.82 -16.18 -28.46
N ASN A 33 -12.40 -15.04 -28.83
CA ASN A 33 -11.82 -13.73 -28.50
C ASN A 33 -11.84 -13.43 -27.00
N ILE A 34 -12.88 -13.84 -26.29
CA ILE A 34 -12.93 -13.74 -24.82
C ILE A 34 -11.82 -14.59 -24.19
N ILE A 35 -11.65 -15.84 -24.65
CA ILE A 35 -10.61 -16.74 -24.14
C ILE A 35 -9.20 -16.18 -24.45
N LYS A 36 -8.94 -15.66 -25.65
CA LYS A 36 -7.68 -14.98 -26.02
C LYS A 36 -7.40 -13.79 -25.10
N THR A 37 -8.41 -12.97 -24.84
CA THR A 37 -8.30 -11.79 -23.97
C THR A 37 -7.96 -12.18 -22.54
N ILE A 38 -8.64 -13.19 -21.99
CA ILE A 38 -8.37 -13.72 -20.65
C ILE A 38 -6.95 -14.29 -20.58
N TYR A 39 -6.53 -15.06 -21.58
CA TYR A 39 -5.18 -15.61 -21.63
C TYR A 39 -4.10 -14.51 -21.66
N LEU A 40 -4.27 -13.50 -22.51
CA LEU A 40 -3.36 -12.36 -22.57
C LEU A 40 -3.33 -11.58 -21.26
N CYS A 41 -4.49 -11.40 -20.63
CA CYS A 41 -4.61 -10.72 -19.34
C CYS A 41 -3.83 -11.47 -18.26
N ILE A 42 -4.01 -12.79 -18.13
CA ILE A 42 -3.29 -13.62 -17.15
C ILE A 42 -1.79 -13.59 -17.43
N ASN A 43 -1.37 -13.85 -18.68
CA ASN A 43 0.04 -13.87 -19.05
C ASN A 43 0.72 -12.52 -18.79
N ARG A 44 0.03 -11.41 -19.07
CA ARG A 44 0.54 -10.06 -18.84
C ARG A 44 0.54 -9.70 -17.36
N PHE A 45 -0.49 -10.06 -16.61
CA PHE A 45 -0.58 -9.85 -15.16
C PHE A 45 0.56 -10.56 -14.41
N THR A 46 0.88 -11.79 -14.81
CA THR A 46 2.02 -12.55 -14.26
C THR A 46 3.36 -11.98 -14.71
N LYS A 47 3.53 -11.63 -16.00
CA LYS A 47 4.78 -11.05 -16.52
C LYS A 47 5.09 -9.68 -15.92
N ASP A 48 4.10 -8.82 -15.76
CA ASP A 48 4.24 -7.46 -15.23
C ASP A 48 4.39 -7.43 -13.69
N ARG A 49 4.41 -8.61 -13.04
CA ARG A 49 4.52 -8.81 -11.59
C ARG A 49 3.61 -7.85 -10.82
N ILE A 50 2.37 -7.70 -11.29
CA ILE A 50 1.43 -6.69 -10.78
C ILE A 50 1.16 -6.89 -9.29
N VAL A 51 1.11 -8.14 -8.82
CA VAL A 51 0.98 -8.47 -7.39
C VAL A 51 2.12 -7.87 -6.57
N ASN A 52 3.36 -7.98 -7.04
CA ASN A 52 4.52 -7.44 -6.33
C ASN A 52 4.50 -5.91 -6.33
N LYS A 53 4.05 -5.28 -7.42
CA LYS A 53 3.86 -3.82 -7.50
C LYS A 53 2.77 -3.35 -6.54
N ALA A 54 1.66 -4.07 -6.46
CA ALA A 54 0.56 -3.77 -5.53
C ALA A 54 1.04 -3.86 -4.08
N SER A 55 1.73 -4.95 -3.71
CA SER A 55 2.32 -5.08 -2.37
C SER A 55 3.34 -3.98 -2.06
N ALA A 56 4.22 -3.66 -3.01
CA ALA A 56 5.20 -2.59 -2.85
C ALA A 56 4.52 -1.23 -2.65
N LEU A 57 3.41 -0.95 -3.33
CA LEU A 57 2.63 0.26 -3.13
C LEU A 57 2.04 0.31 -1.72
N THR A 58 1.47 -0.78 -1.22
CA THR A 58 0.94 -0.85 0.16
C THR A 58 2.03 -0.61 1.21
N TYR A 59 3.21 -1.20 1.04
CA TYR A 59 4.33 -0.93 1.94
C TYR A 59 4.84 0.51 1.81
N SER A 60 4.92 1.02 0.59
CA SER A 60 5.35 2.40 0.33
C SER A 60 4.38 3.41 0.92
N THR A 61 3.06 3.17 0.89
CA THR A 61 2.07 4.06 1.50
C THR A 61 2.16 4.03 3.02
N LEU A 62 2.29 2.85 3.62
CA LEU A 62 2.48 2.72 5.07
C LEU A 62 3.74 3.45 5.56
N LEU A 63 4.87 3.30 4.86
CA LEU A 63 6.10 3.99 5.21
C LEU A 63 6.02 5.51 4.94
N ALA A 64 5.31 5.93 3.89
CA ALA A 64 5.13 7.36 3.56
C ALA A 64 4.26 8.12 4.57
N ILE A 65 3.40 7.43 5.33
CA ILE A 65 2.60 8.05 6.41
C ILE A 65 3.50 8.54 7.55
N VAL A 66 4.62 7.86 7.83
CA VAL A 66 5.48 8.16 8.98
C VAL A 66 6.08 9.58 8.91
N PRO A 67 6.70 10.02 7.80
CA PRO A 67 7.19 11.41 7.67
C PRO A 67 6.08 12.46 7.79
N ILE A 68 4.88 12.19 7.27
CA ILE A 68 3.75 13.11 7.34
C ILE A 68 3.33 13.32 8.80
N LEU A 69 3.22 12.21 9.57
CA LEU A 69 2.92 12.28 11.00
C LEU A 69 4.03 12.99 11.78
N ALA A 70 5.30 12.77 11.43
CA ALA A 70 6.42 13.45 12.08
C ALA A 70 6.36 14.98 11.89
N ILE A 71 6.06 15.44 10.68
CA ILE A 71 5.86 16.88 10.40
C ILE A 71 4.66 17.41 11.18
N LEU A 72 3.53 16.68 11.17
CA LEU A 72 2.33 17.08 11.91
C LEU A 72 2.61 17.24 13.41
N PHE A 73 3.31 16.29 14.03
CA PHE A 73 3.69 16.36 15.44
C PHE A 73 4.69 17.48 15.72
N ALA A 74 5.67 17.69 14.84
CA ALA A 74 6.62 18.80 14.98
C ALA A 74 5.90 20.16 14.95
N ILE A 75 4.91 20.33 14.06
CA ILE A 75 4.09 21.54 13.97
C ILE A 75 3.20 21.69 15.22
N ALA A 76 2.45 20.65 15.60
CA ALA A 76 1.56 20.70 16.77
C ALA A 76 2.34 21.07 18.04
N ARG A 77 3.52 20.48 18.21
CA ARG A 77 4.42 20.82 19.30
C ARG A 77 4.99 22.23 19.17
N GLY A 78 5.23 22.68 17.94
CA GLY A 78 5.63 24.03 17.60
C GLY A 78 4.65 25.11 18.07
N PHE A 79 3.36 24.77 18.06
CA PHE A 79 2.28 25.64 18.52
C PHE A 79 1.95 25.50 20.03
N GLY A 80 2.72 24.69 20.78
CA GLY A 80 2.52 24.52 22.23
C GLY A 80 1.39 23.55 22.61
N PHE A 81 0.96 22.67 21.70
CA PHE A 81 -0.11 21.69 21.93
C PHE A 81 0.32 20.45 22.75
N ASP A 82 1.34 20.55 23.61
CA ASP A 82 1.88 19.42 24.40
C ASP A 82 0.78 18.68 25.20
N ASN A 83 -0.08 19.43 25.90
CA ASN A 83 -1.18 18.87 26.70
C ASN A 83 -2.30 18.22 25.86
N LEU A 84 -2.51 18.70 24.64
CA LEU A 84 -3.52 18.12 23.73
C LEU A 84 -3.01 16.82 23.11
N MET A 85 -1.70 16.72 22.85
CA MET A 85 -1.07 15.48 22.41
C MET A 85 -1.19 14.38 23.48
N GLU A 86 -0.89 14.72 24.73
CA GLU A 86 -1.01 13.79 25.87
C GLU A 86 -2.44 13.27 26.03
N SER A 87 -3.44 14.16 26.00
CA SER A 87 -4.86 13.80 26.04
C SER A 87 -5.28 12.90 24.88
N GLN A 88 -4.82 13.15 23.65
CA GLN A 88 -5.18 12.33 22.49
C GLN A 88 -4.52 10.95 22.52
N ILE A 89 -3.29 10.85 23.05
CA ILE A 89 -2.63 9.56 23.27
C ILE A 89 -3.43 8.75 24.32
N VAL A 90 -3.75 9.34 25.47
CA VAL A 90 -4.55 8.65 26.52
C VAL A 90 -5.91 8.20 25.98
N ASN A 91 -6.63 9.08 25.29
CA ASN A 91 -7.96 8.76 24.78
C ASN A 91 -7.92 7.80 23.58
N GLY A 92 -6.90 7.89 22.72
CA GLY A 92 -6.73 7.04 21.55
C GLY A 92 -6.38 5.59 21.89
N PHE A 93 -5.71 5.35 23.02
CA PHE A 93 -5.39 4.00 23.53
C PHE A 93 -6.46 3.43 24.48
N GLY A 94 -7.61 4.09 24.63
CA GLY A 94 -8.74 3.57 25.42
C GLY A 94 -8.71 3.93 26.90
N GLY A 95 -7.95 4.95 27.30
CA GLY A 95 -7.87 5.47 28.67
C GLY A 95 -6.54 5.20 29.38
N PRO A 96 -6.41 5.60 30.66
CA PRO A 96 -5.21 5.39 31.45
C PRO A 96 -5.05 3.90 31.79
N THR A 97 -4.14 3.23 31.08
CA THR A 97 -3.69 1.87 31.36
C THR A 97 -2.21 1.93 31.71
N GLU A 98 -1.69 0.94 32.45
CA GLU A 98 -0.25 0.90 32.81
C GLU A 98 0.68 1.00 31.59
N THR A 99 0.26 0.44 30.44
CA THR A 99 1.02 0.54 29.18
C THR A 99 1.02 1.95 28.59
N THR A 100 -0.10 2.68 28.69
CA THR A 100 -0.20 4.07 28.23
C THR A 100 0.69 4.99 29.09
N GLU A 101 0.73 4.80 30.41
CA GLU A 101 1.61 5.58 31.29
C GLU A 101 3.09 5.39 30.98
N VAL A 102 3.53 4.15 30.73
CA VAL A 102 4.92 3.88 30.34
C VAL A 102 5.26 4.55 29.01
N ILE A 103 4.38 4.44 28.01
CA ILE A 103 4.56 5.09 26.71
C ILE A 103 4.62 6.61 26.87
N LEU A 104 3.73 7.20 27.69
CA LEU A 104 3.74 8.63 27.98
C LEU A 104 5.00 9.08 28.71
N GLN A 105 5.53 8.31 29.66
CA GLN A 105 6.80 8.62 30.32
C GLN A 105 7.97 8.60 29.34
N PHE A 106 8.01 7.63 28.42
CA PHE A 106 9.01 7.60 27.36
C PHE A 106 8.88 8.81 26.44
N VAL A 107 7.67 9.07 25.93
CA VAL A 107 7.38 10.24 25.09
C VAL A 107 7.80 11.52 25.80
N ASN A 108 7.35 11.76 27.04
CA ASN A 108 7.73 12.92 27.84
C ASN A 108 9.25 13.03 28.05
N SER A 109 9.98 11.93 28.19
CA SER A 109 11.44 11.94 28.33
C SER A 109 12.17 12.31 27.02
N TYR A 110 11.63 11.92 25.86
CA TYR A 110 12.13 12.33 24.54
C TYR A 110 11.72 13.78 24.21
N LEU A 111 10.51 14.17 24.61
CA LEU A 111 10.01 15.52 24.45
C LEU A 111 10.82 16.48 25.34
N SER A 112 11.05 16.17 26.62
CA SER A 112 11.83 16.99 27.55
C SER A 112 13.25 17.32 27.05
N GLN A 113 13.91 16.35 26.39
CA GLN A 113 15.23 16.57 25.77
C GLN A 113 15.16 17.48 24.54
N THR A 114 14.02 17.50 23.86
CA THR A 114 13.76 18.37 22.71
C THR A 114 13.11 19.66 23.23
N LYS A 115 13.86 20.55 23.89
CA LYS A 115 13.32 21.85 24.34
C LYS A 115 12.71 22.60 23.14
N SER A 116 11.38 22.70 23.15
CA SER A 116 10.51 23.10 22.03
C SER A 116 10.81 24.47 21.40
N GLY A 117 11.56 25.35 22.08
CA GLY A 117 11.79 26.72 21.61
C GLY A 117 12.78 26.88 20.45
N ILE A 118 13.82 26.03 20.36
CA ILE A 118 14.93 26.24 19.41
C ILE A 118 14.59 25.72 18.00
N PHE A 119 13.87 24.60 17.90
CA PHE A 119 13.56 23.96 16.61
C PHE A 119 12.61 24.79 15.74
N ILE A 120 11.58 25.42 16.34
CA ILE A 120 10.65 26.31 15.61
C ILE A 120 11.37 27.60 15.18
N GLY A 121 12.20 28.16 16.05
CA GLY A 121 12.96 29.38 15.77
C GLY A 121 13.93 29.21 14.61
N VAL A 122 14.64 28.09 14.54
CA VAL A 122 15.53 27.78 13.42
C VAL A 122 14.73 27.44 12.15
N GLY A 123 13.59 26.74 12.30
CA GLY A 123 12.71 26.40 11.17
C GLY A 123 12.06 27.61 10.50
N LEU A 124 11.72 28.67 11.25
CA LEU A 124 11.20 29.93 10.72
C LEU A 124 12.27 30.83 10.10
N ILE A 125 13.53 30.75 10.56
CA ILE A 125 14.65 31.53 10.02
C ILE A 125 15.18 30.93 8.71
N MET A 126 15.06 29.61 8.52
CA MET A 126 15.51 28.91 7.31
C MET A 126 14.46 28.86 6.18
N LEU A 127 13.23 29.33 6.42
CA LEU A 127 12.16 29.44 5.41
C LEU A 127 12.17 30.83 4.77
#